data_AF-A0A813GWM9-F1
#
_entry.id   AF-A0A813GWM9-F1
#
_cell.length_a   1.000
_cell.length_b   1.000
_cell.length_c   1.000
_cell.angle_alpha   90.00
_cell.angle_beta   90.00
_cell.angle_gamma   90.00
#
_symmetry.space_group_name_H-M   'P 1'
#
loop_
_entity.id
_entity.type
_entity.pdbx_description
1 polymer ?
#
loop_
_entity_poly.entity_id
_entity_poly.type
_entity_poly.pdbx_seq_one_letter_code
_entity_poly.pdbx_strand_id
1 'polypeptide(L)'
;MSFCMDNAAQYSAVLSSCLMRSLVVPDLETDMVIARLFLMSDVLFNSQSGAKGSARYRSQFEEPLPDVFEHLGRLWLARLQESDADGKLLARAEVAARGILSAWQGWDVFPSVFIGGLESLLLAAAPEPNSDPSLWTAENESDPTLRQKLARWCSEVEPAELRVAARRRGLSGPNLPVAICRLRFCHYERYWHRVSASCSTIADLVEDEVDSVDGESISDGDVGSDEEDSLRTASLEPFLQPVMGMVLSVRASSADIFESRRQTASHS
;
A
#
# COMPACT_ATOMS: atom_id res chain seq x y z
N MET A 1 -7.14 8.18 19.18
CA MET A 1 -7.59 6.78 19.05
C MET A 1 -8.64 6.40 20.10
N SER A 2 -8.38 6.48 21.42
CA SER A 2 -9.34 6.07 22.47
C SER A 2 -10.73 6.68 22.30
N PHE A 3 -10.80 8.00 22.05
CA PHE A 3 -12.05 8.70 21.78
C PHE A 3 -12.87 8.06 20.65
N CYS A 4 -12.23 7.54 19.60
CA CYS A 4 -12.92 6.85 18.51
C CYS A 4 -13.54 5.53 18.99
N MET A 5 -12.81 4.74 19.79
CA MET A 5 -13.29 3.46 20.31
C MET A 5 -14.45 3.64 21.29
N ASP A 6 -14.34 4.61 22.20
CA ASP A 6 -15.38 4.91 23.20
C ASP A 6 -16.71 5.36 22.56
N ASN A 7 -16.62 6.00 21.40
CA ASN A 7 -17.75 6.62 20.70
C ASN A 7 -18.20 5.86 19.44
N ALA A 8 -17.59 4.71 19.14
CA ALA A 8 -17.80 3.98 17.89
C ALA A 8 -19.26 3.58 17.65
N ALA A 9 -19.98 3.21 18.72
CA ALA A 9 -21.38 2.78 18.65
C ALA A 9 -22.32 3.83 18.04
N GLN A 10 -22.08 5.11 18.36
CA GLN A 10 -22.93 6.23 17.97
C GLN A 10 -22.34 7.03 16.81
N TYR A 11 -21.02 7.21 16.79
CA TYR A 11 -20.37 8.23 15.96
C TYR A 11 -19.35 7.68 14.97
N SER A 12 -19.20 6.36 14.83
CA SER A 12 -18.20 5.76 13.93
C SER A 12 -18.23 6.37 12.51
N ALA A 13 -19.41 6.55 11.92
CA ALA A 13 -19.56 7.11 10.56
C ALA A 13 -19.11 8.57 10.45
N VAL A 14 -19.43 9.40 11.45
CA VAL A 14 -19.02 10.81 11.47
C VAL A 14 -17.51 10.90 11.70
N LEU A 15 -16.98 10.09 12.64
CA LEU A 15 -15.58 10.09 13.00
C LEU A 15 -14.69 9.58 11.85
N SER A 16 -15.08 8.52 11.16
CA SER A 16 -14.36 8.04 9.96
C SER A 16 -14.38 9.10 8.86
N SER A 17 -15.53 9.73 8.61
CA SER A 17 -15.64 10.83 7.64
C SER A 17 -14.75 12.01 8.00
N CYS A 18 -14.70 12.42 9.27
CA CYS A 18 -13.80 13.49 9.74
C CYS A 18 -12.33 13.13 9.52
N LEU A 19 -11.92 11.90 9.83
CA LEU A 19 -10.54 11.43 9.62
C LEU A 19 -10.18 11.44 8.12
N MET A 20 -11.06 10.90 7.27
CA MET A 20 -10.87 10.90 5.81
C MET A 20 -10.78 12.31 5.23
N ARG A 21 -11.69 13.20 5.62
CA ARG A 21 -11.67 14.61 5.19
C ARG A 21 -10.43 15.36 5.68
N SER A 22 -9.89 14.97 6.83
CA SER A 22 -8.67 15.58 7.35
C SER A 22 -7.46 15.29 6.45
N LEU A 23 -7.41 14.19 5.71
CA LEU A 23 -6.28 13.91 4.82
C LEU A 23 -6.20 14.88 3.64
N VAL A 24 -7.33 15.41 3.21
CA VAL A 24 -7.46 16.20 1.98
C VAL A 24 -7.63 17.70 2.24
N VAL A 25 -7.21 18.14 3.43
CA VAL A 25 -7.16 19.58 3.75
C VAL A 25 -6.06 20.22 2.90
N PRO A 26 -6.32 21.38 2.26
CA PRO A 26 -5.30 22.10 1.52
C PRO A 26 -4.09 22.41 2.39
N ASP A 27 -2.94 22.51 1.73
CA ASP A 27 -1.70 22.96 2.33
C ASP A 27 -1.16 22.11 3.48
N LEU A 28 -1.54 20.84 3.53
CA LEU A 28 -1.09 19.93 4.58
C LEU A 28 0.39 19.56 4.42
N GLU A 29 1.17 19.78 5.49
CA GLU A 29 2.56 19.35 5.56
C GLU A 29 2.68 17.82 5.55
N THR A 30 3.75 17.29 4.95
CA THR A 30 4.00 15.84 4.84
C THR A 30 3.95 15.13 6.19
N ASP A 31 4.52 15.72 7.24
CA ASP A 31 4.48 15.16 8.59
C ASP A 31 3.05 15.02 9.13
N MET A 32 2.17 15.97 8.79
CA MET A 32 0.77 15.96 9.20
C MET A 32 -0.06 14.94 8.41
N VAL A 33 0.24 14.76 7.11
CA VAL A 33 -0.34 13.66 6.31
C VAL A 33 0.00 12.32 6.96
N ILE A 34 1.28 12.08 7.21
CA ILE A 34 1.78 10.83 7.81
C ILE A 34 1.14 10.60 9.18
N ALA A 35 1.11 11.62 10.05
CA ALA A 35 0.49 11.52 11.37
C ALA A 35 -1.02 11.18 11.30
N ARG A 36 -1.76 11.76 10.35
CA ARG A 36 -3.19 11.46 10.14
C ARG A 36 -3.39 10.05 9.60
N LEU A 37 -2.52 9.57 8.70
CA LEU A 37 -2.55 8.18 8.23
C LEU A 37 -2.25 7.19 9.36
N PHE A 38 -1.28 7.48 10.25
CA PHE A 38 -1.04 6.68 11.45
C PHE A 38 -2.25 6.64 12.38
N LEU A 39 -2.90 7.79 12.62
CA LEU A 39 -4.12 7.82 13.43
C LEU A 39 -5.25 6.98 12.81
N MET A 40 -5.42 7.01 11.49
CA MET A 40 -6.38 6.13 10.79
C MET A 40 -5.98 4.65 10.92
N SER A 41 -4.69 4.34 10.80
CA SER A 41 -4.15 3.00 10.99
C SER A 41 -4.43 2.48 12.40
N ASP A 42 -4.22 3.30 13.43
CA ASP A 42 -4.54 2.97 14.82
C ASP A 42 -6.02 2.66 15.02
N VAL A 43 -6.92 3.44 14.39
CA VAL A 43 -8.36 3.19 14.45
C VAL A 43 -8.72 1.88 13.75
N LEU A 44 -8.12 1.59 12.59
CA LEU A 44 -8.34 0.34 11.86
C LEU A 44 -7.81 -0.88 12.62
N PHE A 45 -6.62 -0.80 13.23
CA PHE A 45 -6.09 -1.86 14.09
C PHE A 45 -7.03 -2.16 15.26
N ASN A 46 -7.47 -1.11 15.96
CA ASN A 46 -8.34 -1.24 17.13
C ASN A 46 -9.82 -1.48 16.79
N SER A 47 -10.19 -1.50 15.50
CA SER A 47 -11.55 -1.90 15.08
C SER A 47 -11.88 -3.35 15.46
N GLN A 48 -10.87 -4.13 15.85
CA GLN A 48 -10.98 -5.53 16.33
C GLN A 48 -11.08 -5.65 17.86
N SER A 49 -11.06 -4.55 18.59
CA SER A 49 -11.03 -4.51 20.07
C SER A 49 -12.25 -5.14 20.76
N GLY A 50 -13.32 -5.46 20.02
CA GLY A 50 -14.59 -5.91 20.58
C GLY A 50 -15.46 -4.79 21.17
N ALA A 51 -14.98 -3.54 21.18
CA ALA A 51 -15.79 -2.39 21.59
C ALA A 51 -17.05 -2.25 20.71
N LYS A 52 -18.16 -1.84 21.32
CA LYS A 52 -19.45 -1.78 20.62
C LYS A 52 -19.36 -0.82 19.43
N GLY A 53 -19.56 -1.34 18.22
CA GLY A 53 -19.54 -0.57 16.98
C GLY A 53 -18.17 -0.30 16.38
N SER A 54 -17.06 -0.73 17.02
CA SER A 54 -15.70 -0.50 16.50
C SER A 54 -15.45 -1.18 15.15
N ALA A 55 -16.03 -2.37 14.93
CA ALA A 55 -15.92 -3.10 13.67
C ALA A 55 -16.47 -2.32 12.45
N ARG A 56 -17.36 -1.34 12.67
CA ARG A 56 -17.93 -0.51 11.58
C ARG A 56 -16.88 0.36 10.89
N TYR A 57 -15.78 0.69 11.58
CA TYR A 57 -14.72 1.53 11.01
C TYR A 57 -14.17 0.95 9.71
N ARG A 58 -13.97 -0.38 9.62
CA ARG A 58 -13.46 -1.02 8.40
C ARG A 58 -14.31 -0.69 7.19
N SER A 59 -15.60 -1.01 7.24
CA SER A 59 -16.53 -0.73 6.15
C SER A 59 -16.68 0.76 5.84
N GLN A 60 -16.59 1.61 6.86
CA GLN A 60 -16.73 3.07 6.70
C GLN A 60 -15.49 3.72 6.08
N PHE A 61 -14.31 3.10 6.23
CA PHE A 61 -13.10 3.53 5.53
C PHE A 61 -13.02 2.92 4.13
N GLU A 62 -13.32 1.62 3.98
CA GLU A 62 -13.19 0.87 2.73
C GLU A 62 -13.87 1.57 1.54
N GLU A 63 -15.09 2.08 1.75
CA GLU A 63 -15.89 2.68 0.68
C GLU A 63 -15.28 4.00 0.12
N PRO A 64 -14.95 5.02 0.94
CA PRO A 64 -14.37 6.27 0.46
C PRO A 64 -12.85 6.24 0.22
N LEU A 65 -12.13 5.22 0.70
CA LEU A 65 -10.66 5.16 0.64
C LEU A 65 -10.08 5.38 -0.76
N PRO A 66 -10.57 4.73 -1.83
CA PRO A 66 -10.04 4.95 -3.17
C PRO A 66 -10.09 6.42 -3.62
N ASP A 67 -11.21 7.11 -3.35
CA ASP A 67 -11.42 8.48 -3.80
C ASP A 67 -10.55 9.47 -2.99
N VAL A 68 -10.43 9.24 -1.69
CA VAL A 68 -9.59 10.06 -0.81
C VAL A 68 -8.12 9.84 -1.08
N PHE A 69 -7.68 8.61 -1.33
CA PHE A 69 -6.27 8.32 -1.62
C PHE A 69 -5.84 8.84 -2.98
N GLU A 70 -6.71 8.77 -3.99
CA GLU A 70 -6.42 9.42 -5.28
C GLU A 70 -6.23 10.93 -5.12
N HIS A 71 -7.15 11.59 -4.40
CA HIS A 71 -7.08 13.03 -4.19
C HIS A 71 -5.88 13.42 -3.32
N LEU A 72 -5.63 12.68 -2.24
CA LEU A 72 -4.44 12.87 -1.40
C LEU A 72 -3.17 12.65 -2.22
N GLY A 73 -3.08 11.59 -3.02
CA GLY A 73 -1.90 11.29 -3.85
C GLY A 73 -1.59 12.44 -4.81
N ARG A 74 -2.60 13.00 -5.48
CA ARG A 74 -2.44 14.19 -6.33
C ARG A 74 -1.90 15.40 -5.56
N LEU A 75 -2.52 15.75 -4.43
CA LEU A 75 -2.10 16.91 -3.62
C LEU A 75 -0.72 16.73 -2.99
N TRP A 76 -0.48 15.56 -2.40
CA TRP A 76 0.71 15.26 -1.62
C TRP A 76 1.94 15.17 -2.52
N LEU A 77 1.84 14.48 -3.66
CA LEU A 77 2.96 14.34 -4.60
C LEU A 77 3.29 15.68 -5.29
N ALA A 78 2.29 16.49 -5.66
CA ALA A 78 2.53 17.83 -6.19
C ALA A 78 3.30 18.71 -5.19
N ARG A 79 2.90 18.69 -3.92
CA ARG A 79 3.61 19.38 -2.83
C ARG A 79 5.05 18.89 -2.65
N LEU A 80 5.26 17.58 -2.68
CA LEU A 80 6.59 16.98 -2.56
C LEU A 80 7.48 17.43 -3.73
N GLN A 81 6.98 17.47 -4.96
CA GLN A 81 7.73 17.97 -6.12
C GLN A 81 8.17 19.43 -5.96
N GLU A 82 7.37 20.27 -5.32
CA GLU A 82 7.70 21.69 -5.08
C GLU A 82 8.74 21.89 -3.97
N SER A 83 8.72 21.03 -2.94
CA SER A 83 9.45 21.25 -1.68
C SER A 83 10.66 20.32 -1.47
N ASP A 84 10.77 19.23 -2.22
CA ASP A 84 11.74 18.15 -1.98
C ASP A 84 12.84 18.11 -3.05
N ALA A 85 13.72 19.12 -3.04
CA ALA A 85 14.82 19.23 -4.00
C ALA A 85 15.76 18.01 -4.01
N ASP A 86 15.91 17.33 -2.87
CA ASP A 86 16.84 16.21 -2.66
C ASP A 86 16.15 14.83 -2.74
N GLY A 87 14.83 14.76 -2.93
CA GLY A 87 14.06 13.50 -2.96
C GLY A 87 13.91 12.77 -1.61
N LYS A 88 14.39 13.36 -0.51
CA LYS A 88 14.41 12.73 0.83
C LYS A 88 13.02 12.70 1.46
N LEU A 89 12.23 13.76 1.25
CA LEU A 89 10.89 13.87 1.82
C LEU A 89 9.94 12.88 1.13
N LEU A 90 10.08 12.71 -0.19
CA LEU A 90 9.36 11.72 -0.98
C LEU A 90 9.71 10.30 -0.53
N ALA A 91 11.00 9.96 -0.42
CA ALA A 91 11.41 8.64 0.07
C ALA A 91 10.85 8.34 1.47
N ARG A 92 10.88 9.32 2.38
CA ARG A 92 10.27 9.19 3.72
C ARG A 92 8.76 8.99 3.66
N ALA A 93 8.07 9.76 2.82
CA ALA A 93 6.63 9.65 2.60
C ALA A 93 6.25 8.26 2.08
N GLU A 94 6.96 7.75 1.07
CA GLU A 94 6.75 6.43 0.51
C GLU A 94 6.98 5.32 1.53
N VAL A 95 8.09 5.35 2.28
CA VAL A 95 8.39 4.36 3.33
C VAL A 95 7.29 4.34 4.40
N ALA A 96 6.84 5.51 4.85
CA ALA A 96 5.77 5.61 5.84
C ALA A 96 4.44 5.06 5.30
N ALA A 97 4.04 5.47 4.10
CA ALA A 97 2.80 5.03 3.46
C ALA A 97 2.80 3.51 3.19
N ARG A 98 3.87 2.97 2.61
CA ARG A 98 4.04 1.52 2.38
C ARG A 98 4.07 0.73 3.69
N GLY A 99 4.69 1.27 4.73
CA GLY A 99 4.68 0.67 6.07
C GLY A 99 3.27 0.54 6.64
N ILE A 100 2.45 1.59 6.51
CA ILE A 100 1.04 1.57 6.95
C ILE A 100 0.21 0.58 6.13
N LEU A 101 0.34 0.59 4.81
CA LEU A 101 -0.37 -0.33 3.93
C LEU A 101 0.02 -1.80 4.17
N SER A 102 1.31 -2.05 4.40
CA SER A 102 1.82 -3.38 4.76
C SER A 102 1.30 -3.83 6.12
N ALA A 103 1.15 -2.91 7.09
CA ALA A 103 0.52 -3.22 8.36
C ALA A 103 -0.96 -3.59 8.19
N TRP A 104 -1.71 -2.88 7.35
CA TRP A 104 -3.10 -3.22 7.06
C TRP A 104 -3.24 -4.60 6.41
N GLN A 105 -2.28 -4.97 5.57
CA GLN A 105 -2.21 -6.32 4.99
C GLN A 105 -1.90 -7.36 6.07
N GLY A 106 -0.87 -7.13 6.91
CA GLY A 106 -0.47 -8.07 7.96
C GLY A 106 -1.47 -8.23 9.11
N TRP A 107 -2.42 -7.31 9.24
CA TRP A 107 -3.53 -7.38 10.19
C TRP A 107 -4.85 -7.85 9.57
N ASP A 108 -4.83 -8.22 8.28
CA ASP A 108 -6.01 -8.60 7.50
C ASP A 108 -7.14 -7.56 7.61
N VAL A 109 -6.80 -6.27 7.59
CA VAL A 109 -7.79 -5.19 7.60
C VAL A 109 -8.53 -5.17 6.27
N PHE A 110 -7.79 -5.30 5.16
CA PHE A 110 -8.31 -5.35 3.80
C PHE A 110 -7.58 -6.41 2.96
N PRO A 111 -8.20 -6.94 1.89
CA PRO A 111 -7.53 -7.87 0.97
C PRO A 111 -6.29 -7.25 0.31
N SER A 112 -5.25 -8.05 0.06
CA SER A 112 -3.99 -7.56 -0.54
C SER A 112 -4.20 -6.88 -1.89
N VAL A 113 -5.10 -7.42 -2.73
CA VAL A 113 -5.46 -6.81 -4.02
C VAL A 113 -6.13 -5.44 -3.88
N PHE A 114 -6.85 -5.19 -2.79
CA PHE A 114 -7.46 -3.91 -2.50
C PHE A 114 -6.41 -2.89 -2.05
N ILE A 115 -5.51 -3.31 -1.17
CA ILE A 115 -4.37 -2.52 -0.69
C ILE A 115 -3.47 -2.10 -1.87
N GLY A 116 -3.23 -3.01 -2.82
CA GLY A 116 -2.42 -2.70 -4.00
C GLY A 116 -3.01 -1.60 -4.89
N GLY A 117 -4.33 -1.44 -4.96
CA GLY A 117 -4.92 -0.29 -5.66
C GLY A 117 -4.85 0.99 -4.86
N LEU A 118 -5.07 0.94 -3.55
CA LEU A 118 -4.86 2.11 -2.68
C LEU A 118 -3.43 2.64 -2.79
N GLU A 119 -2.44 1.74 -2.81
CA GLU A 119 -1.04 2.08 -3.00
C GLU A 119 -0.82 2.84 -4.32
N SER A 120 -1.35 2.30 -5.43
CA SER A 120 -1.22 2.94 -6.74
C SER A 120 -1.83 4.35 -6.78
N LEU A 121 -2.95 4.57 -6.07
CA LEU A 121 -3.64 5.86 -6.02
C LEU A 121 -2.93 6.87 -5.11
N LEU A 122 -2.29 6.39 -4.03
CA LEU A 122 -1.61 7.25 -3.06
C LEU A 122 -0.19 7.63 -3.50
N LEU A 123 0.56 6.69 -4.09
CA LEU A 123 1.99 6.83 -4.39
C LEU A 123 2.28 7.15 -5.85
N ALA A 124 1.26 7.29 -6.69
CA ALA A 124 1.38 7.87 -8.00
C ALA A 124 0.18 8.75 -8.30
N ALA A 125 0.43 9.96 -8.82
CA ALA A 125 -0.61 10.91 -9.14
C ALA A 125 -1.44 10.39 -10.32
N ALA A 126 -2.68 9.96 -10.04
CA ALA A 126 -3.63 9.56 -11.08
C ALA A 126 -4.02 10.78 -11.93
N PRO A 127 -4.14 10.63 -13.26
CA PRO A 127 -4.62 11.70 -14.13
C PRO A 127 -6.00 12.20 -13.70
N GLU A 128 -6.27 13.49 -13.85
CA GLU A 128 -7.61 14.00 -13.60
C GLU A 128 -8.59 13.44 -14.64
N PRO A 129 -9.86 13.20 -14.28
CA PRO A 129 -10.89 12.71 -15.20
C PRO A 129 -11.06 13.52 -16.48
N ASN A 130 -10.81 14.83 -16.38
CA ASN A 130 -10.97 15.80 -17.47
C ASN A 130 -9.67 16.06 -18.23
N SER A 131 -8.57 15.38 -17.85
CA SER A 131 -7.32 15.44 -18.59
C SER A 131 -7.44 14.76 -19.95
N ASP A 132 -6.51 15.06 -20.86
CA ASP A 132 -6.45 14.46 -22.18
C ASP A 132 -6.49 12.90 -22.10
N PRO A 133 -7.46 12.24 -22.75
CA PRO A 133 -7.53 10.78 -22.81
C PRO A 133 -6.23 10.10 -23.28
N SER A 134 -5.41 10.78 -24.08
CA SER A 134 -4.11 10.27 -24.53
C SER A 134 -3.15 9.95 -23.37
N LEU A 135 -3.33 10.56 -22.20
CA LEU A 135 -2.48 10.39 -21.02
C LEU A 135 -2.72 9.06 -20.28
N TRP A 136 -3.91 8.48 -20.42
CA TRP A 136 -4.25 7.22 -19.75
C TRP A 136 -4.62 6.08 -20.70
N THR A 137 -4.83 6.35 -21.99
CA THR A 137 -5.02 5.31 -23.03
C THR A 137 -3.73 4.57 -23.39
N ALA A 138 -3.84 3.52 -24.21
CA ALA A 138 -2.72 2.69 -24.62
C ALA A 138 -1.88 3.30 -25.79
N GLU A 139 -2.35 4.36 -26.42
CA GLU A 139 -1.82 4.84 -27.72
C GLU A 139 -0.35 5.27 -27.67
N ASN A 140 0.06 5.85 -26.54
CA ASN A 140 1.42 6.38 -26.35
C ASN A 140 2.35 5.41 -25.59
N GLU A 141 1.87 4.23 -25.20
CA GLU A 141 2.67 3.28 -24.45
C GLU A 141 3.68 2.59 -25.38
N SER A 142 4.97 2.58 -25.03
CA SER A 142 6.04 1.99 -25.85
C SER A 142 6.19 0.49 -25.59
N ASP A 143 6.01 0.06 -24.34
CA ASP A 143 6.09 -1.34 -23.94
C ASP A 143 4.88 -2.13 -24.49
N PRO A 144 5.09 -3.19 -25.30
CA PRO A 144 4.00 -3.96 -25.90
C PRO A 144 3.15 -4.70 -24.87
N THR A 145 3.74 -5.17 -23.77
CA THR A 145 3.06 -5.88 -22.68
C THR A 145 2.15 -4.94 -21.93
N LEU A 146 2.66 -3.75 -21.56
CA LEU A 146 1.84 -2.74 -20.88
C LEU A 146 0.74 -2.23 -21.81
N ARG A 147 1.05 -1.94 -23.08
CA ARG A 147 0.07 -1.50 -24.09
C ARG A 147 -1.10 -2.48 -24.21
N GLN A 148 -0.83 -3.79 -24.24
CA GLN A 148 -1.87 -4.82 -24.29
C GLN A 148 -2.77 -4.79 -23.06
N LYS A 149 -2.19 -4.70 -21.85
CA LYS A 149 -2.97 -4.60 -20.61
C LYS A 149 -3.85 -3.35 -20.57
N LEU A 150 -3.31 -2.21 -21.00
CA LEU A 150 -4.05 -0.95 -21.06
C LEU A 150 -5.21 -1.03 -22.06
N ALA A 151 -4.99 -1.59 -23.26
CA ALA A 151 -6.03 -1.74 -24.29
C ALA A 151 -7.23 -2.57 -23.79
N ARG A 152 -6.93 -3.68 -23.09
CA ARG A 152 -7.94 -4.53 -22.45
C ARG A 152 -8.83 -3.74 -21.50
N TRP A 153 -8.24 -3.00 -20.57
CA TRP A 153 -9.00 -2.23 -19.58
C TRP A 153 -9.69 -0.99 -20.16
N CYS A 154 -9.16 -0.41 -21.25
CA CYS A 154 -9.76 0.72 -21.94
C CYS A 154 -11.02 0.35 -22.74
N SER A 155 -11.07 -0.85 -23.33
CA SER A 155 -12.08 -1.15 -24.36
C SER A 155 -12.72 -2.53 -24.27
N GLU A 156 -11.98 -3.56 -23.88
CA GLU A 156 -12.43 -4.95 -24.00
C GLU A 156 -13.31 -5.40 -22.83
N VAL A 157 -13.05 -4.90 -21.61
CA VAL A 157 -13.80 -5.31 -20.42
C VAL A 157 -15.17 -4.63 -20.35
N GLU A 158 -16.21 -5.43 -20.11
CA GLU A 158 -17.59 -4.98 -19.98
C GLU A 158 -17.75 -4.02 -18.78
N PRO A 159 -18.55 -2.95 -18.89
CA PRO A 159 -18.75 -1.99 -17.80
C PRO A 159 -19.18 -2.58 -16.44
N ALA A 160 -19.97 -3.66 -16.43
CA ALA A 160 -20.40 -4.29 -15.18
C ALA A 160 -19.24 -5.02 -14.49
N GLU A 161 -18.52 -5.86 -15.24
CA GLU A 161 -17.32 -6.56 -14.77
C GLU A 161 -16.24 -5.57 -14.31
N LEU A 162 -16.03 -4.49 -15.07
CA LEU A 162 -15.05 -3.47 -14.74
C LEU A 162 -15.29 -2.85 -13.36
N ARG A 163 -16.53 -2.49 -13.02
CA ARG A 163 -16.85 -1.89 -11.72
C ARG A 163 -16.60 -2.86 -10.57
N VAL A 164 -16.98 -4.13 -10.75
CA VAL A 164 -16.72 -5.17 -9.76
C VAL A 164 -15.21 -5.36 -9.57
N ALA A 165 -14.47 -5.42 -10.67
CA ALA A 165 -13.03 -5.56 -10.68
C ALA A 165 -12.32 -4.35 -10.03
N ALA A 166 -12.78 -3.13 -10.30
CA ALA A 166 -12.25 -1.91 -9.72
C ALA A 166 -12.47 -1.88 -8.20
N ARG A 167 -13.68 -2.20 -7.74
CA ARG A 167 -14.02 -2.25 -6.32
C ARG A 167 -13.16 -3.26 -5.57
N ARG A 168 -13.01 -4.48 -6.11
CA ARG A 168 -12.17 -5.52 -5.51
C ARG A 168 -10.70 -5.13 -5.38
N ARG A 169 -10.22 -4.29 -6.31
CA ARG A 169 -8.83 -3.80 -6.30
C ARG A 169 -8.66 -2.48 -5.55
N GLY A 170 -9.67 -1.94 -4.87
CA GLY A 170 -9.52 -0.65 -4.19
C GLY A 170 -9.34 0.53 -5.15
N LEU A 171 -9.88 0.40 -6.36
CA LEU A 171 -9.87 1.43 -7.39
C LEU A 171 -11.20 2.15 -7.52
N SER A 172 -12.28 1.75 -6.83
CA SER A 172 -13.55 2.47 -6.92
C SER A 172 -14.44 2.31 -5.70
N GLY A 173 -15.10 3.42 -5.32
CA GLY A 173 -16.32 3.37 -4.52
C GLY A 173 -17.52 2.81 -5.32
N PRO A 174 -18.71 2.73 -4.72
CA PRO A 174 -19.85 1.99 -5.28
C PRO A 174 -20.47 2.61 -6.53
N ASN A 175 -20.34 3.92 -6.74
CA ASN A 175 -21.05 4.66 -7.79
C ASN A 175 -20.12 5.37 -8.78
N LEU A 176 -18.90 4.88 -8.97
CA LEU A 176 -17.92 5.53 -9.83
C LEU A 176 -18.29 5.37 -11.34
N PRO A 177 -18.24 6.44 -12.15
CA PRO A 177 -18.47 6.33 -13.59
C PRO A 177 -17.47 5.39 -14.26
N VAL A 178 -17.91 4.67 -15.30
CA VAL A 178 -17.09 3.69 -16.04
C VAL A 178 -15.79 4.30 -16.54
N ALA A 179 -15.86 5.54 -17.05
CA ALA A 179 -14.68 6.26 -17.52
C ALA A 179 -13.60 6.40 -16.44
N ILE A 180 -14.00 6.69 -15.19
CA ILE A 180 -13.06 6.80 -14.07
C ILE A 180 -12.51 5.43 -13.67
N CYS A 181 -13.35 4.38 -13.69
CA CYS A 181 -12.86 3.02 -13.47
C CYS A 181 -11.77 2.65 -14.48
N ARG A 182 -11.98 2.96 -15.77
CA ARG A 182 -10.98 2.69 -16.82
C ARG A 182 -9.69 3.47 -16.57
N LEU A 183 -9.79 4.77 -16.30
CA LEU A 183 -8.65 5.62 -15.96
C LEU A 183 -7.85 5.05 -14.79
N ARG A 184 -8.51 4.72 -13.67
CA ARG A 184 -7.84 4.17 -12.49
C ARG A 184 -7.22 2.80 -12.74
N PHE A 185 -7.82 1.95 -13.58
CA PHE A 185 -7.20 0.69 -14.00
C PHE A 185 -5.94 0.91 -14.82
N CYS A 186 -5.99 1.83 -15.78
CA CYS A 186 -4.83 2.18 -16.59
C CYS A 186 -3.71 2.80 -15.75
N HIS A 187 -4.07 3.60 -14.73
CA HIS A 187 -3.14 4.11 -13.73
C HIS A 187 -2.50 2.98 -12.90
N TYR A 188 -3.33 2.07 -12.39
CA TYR A 188 -2.90 0.90 -11.63
C TYR A 188 -1.90 0.03 -12.42
N GLU A 189 -2.19 -0.29 -13.68
CA GLU A 189 -1.30 -1.11 -14.51
C GLU A 189 0.06 -0.42 -14.75
N ARG A 190 0.05 0.89 -14.99
CA ARG A 190 1.29 1.68 -15.14
C ARG A 190 2.10 1.70 -13.85
N TYR A 191 1.44 1.87 -12.71
CA TYR A 191 2.09 1.87 -11.41
C TYR A 191 2.85 0.57 -11.18
N TRP A 192 2.15 -0.56 -11.26
CA TRP A 192 2.76 -1.87 -10.99
C TRP A 192 3.77 -2.29 -12.05
N HIS A 193 3.59 -1.89 -13.30
CA HIS A 193 4.59 -2.12 -14.34
C HIS A 193 5.92 -1.42 -14.03
N ARG A 194 5.89 -0.15 -13.61
CA ARG A 194 7.10 0.60 -13.22
C ARG A 194 7.76 0.03 -11.96
N VAL A 195 6.95 -0.32 -10.96
CA VAL A 195 7.46 -0.93 -9.72
C VAL A 195 8.16 -2.26 -10.02
N SER A 196 7.54 -3.13 -10.83
CA SER A 196 8.15 -4.40 -11.24
C SER A 196 9.45 -4.19 -12.03
N ALA A 197 9.48 -3.22 -12.96
CA ALA A 197 10.69 -2.92 -13.72
C ALA A 197 11.84 -2.39 -12.84
N SER A 198 11.53 -1.56 -11.84
CA SER A 198 12.55 -1.06 -10.90
C SER A 198 13.15 -2.18 -10.03
N CYS A 199 12.35 -3.20 -9.68
CA CYS A 199 12.80 -4.34 -8.90
C CYS A 199 13.72 -5.27 -9.72
N SER A 200 13.44 -5.48 -11.01
CA SER A 200 14.30 -6.29 -11.88
C SER A 200 15.67 -5.63 -12.09
N THR A 201 15.73 -4.32 -12.28
CA THR A 201 17.01 -3.61 -12.46
C THR A 201 17.92 -3.72 -11.24
N ILE A 202 17.35 -3.75 -10.02
CA ILE A 202 18.15 -3.95 -8.81
C ILE A 202 18.67 -5.40 -8.74
N ALA A 203 17.87 -6.38 -9.13
CA ALA A 203 18.32 -7.78 -9.17
C ALA A 203 19.50 -7.97 -10.13
N ASP A 204 19.43 -7.37 -11.32
CA ASP A 204 20.50 -7.46 -12.33
C ASP A 204 21.83 -6.84 -11.83
N LEU A 205 21.78 -5.76 -11.05
CA LEU A 205 22.98 -5.11 -10.49
C LEU A 205 23.61 -5.89 -9.33
N VAL A 206 22.81 -6.64 -8.55
CA VAL A 206 23.33 -7.49 -7.47
C VAL A 206 23.99 -8.74 -8.04
N GLU A 207 23.52 -9.25 -9.18
CA GLU A 207 24.17 -10.37 -9.88
C GLU A 207 25.56 -9.99 -10.43
N ASP A 208 25.76 -8.76 -10.91
CA ASP A 208 27.07 -8.28 -11.39
C ASP A 208 28.11 -8.06 -10.25
N GLU A 209 27.70 -7.83 -9.00
CA GLU A 209 28.62 -7.65 -7.86
C GLU A 209 29.11 -8.96 -7.22
N VAL A 210 28.43 -10.09 -7.43
CA VAL A 210 28.84 -11.39 -6.88
C VAL A 210 29.86 -12.14 -7.74
N ASP A 211 30.10 -11.71 -8.98
CA ASP A 211 31.09 -12.32 -9.89
C ASP A 211 32.52 -11.76 -9.75
N SER A 212 32.80 -10.92 -8.74
CA SER A 212 34.13 -10.29 -8.53
C SER A 212 34.66 -10.42 -7.10
N VAL A 213 34.42 -11.57 -6.44
CA VAL A 213 35.18 -11.97 -5.26
C VAL A 213 36.10 -13.12 -5.64
N ASP A 214 37.29 -12.78 -6.13
CA ASP A 214 38.44 -13.69 -6.23
C ASP A 214 38.82 -14.15 -4.82
N GLY A 215 38.16 -15.22 -4.37
CA GLY A 215 38.52 -15.96 -3.17
C GLY A 215 39.82 -16.72 -3.41
N GLU A 216 40.95 -16.18 -2.95
CA GLU A 216 42.17 -16.96 -2.81
C GLU A 216 41.88 -18.18 -1.91
N SER A 217 41.91 -19.37 -2.53
CA SER A 217 41.73 -20.64 -1.85
C SER A 217 42.91 -20.91 -0.91
N ILE A 218 42.65 -20.89 0.40
CA ILE A 218 43.46 -21.63 1.36
C ILE A 218 43.07 -23.11 1.24
N SER A 219 44.00 -23.88 0.69
CA SER A 219 44.04 -25.34 0.75
C SER A 219 44.09 -25.80 2.21
N ASP A 220 43.20 -26.73 2.58
CA ASP A 220 43.61 -27.91 3.35
C ASP A 220 42.57 -29.04 3.25
N GLY A 221 43.01 -30.15 2.65
CA GLY A 221 42.94 -31.49 3.25
C GLY A 221 41.58 -32.14 3.55
N ASP A 222 41.03 -32.79 2.52
CA ASP A 222 40.68 -34.22 2.41
C ASP A 222 39.78 -34.99 3.44
N VAL A 223 38.91 -35.79 2.81
CA VAL A 223 38.12 -36.98 3.19
C VAL A 223 36.92 -36.89 4.15
N GLY A 224 35.76 -37.27 3.61
CA GLY A 224 34.68 -37.92 4.36
C GLY A 224 33.37 -38.01 3.58
N SER A 225 33.09 -39.18 3.00
CA SER A 225 31.93 -39.52 2.16
C SER A 225 30.57 -39.39 2.87
N ASP A 226 29.50 -39.14 2.10
CA ASP A 226 28.45 -40.13 1.84
C ASP A 226 27.34 -39.57 0.91
N GLU A 227 26.83 -40.47 0.06
CA GLU A 227 25.75 -40.37 -0.94
C GLU A 227 24.39 -40.03 -0.28
N GLU A 228 23.31 -39.51 -0.88
CA GLU A 228 22.45 -39.93 -2.02
C GLU A 228 21.30 -38.87 -2.03
N ASP A 229 21.01 -38.14 -3.11
CA ASP A 229 20.04 -38.41 -4.19
C ASP A 229 18.58 -37.89 -4.00
N SER A 230 17.97 -37.54 -5.14
CA SER A 230 16.55 -37.26 -5.45
C SER A 230 15.94 -35.84 -5.35
N LEU A 231 15.99 -35.18 -6.51
CA LEU A 231 14.87 -34.70 -7.36
C LEU A 231 13.75 -33.79 -6.80
N ARG A 232 13.70 -32.61 -7.45
CA ARG A 232 12.53 -31.85 -7.95
C ARG A 232 11.44 -31.43 -6.95
N THR A 233 11.39 -30.12 -6.70
CA THR A 233 10.16 -29.33 -6.90
C THR A 233 10.51 -27.91 -7.34
N ALA A 234 10.03 -27.53 -8.52
CA ALA A 234 9.86 -26.14 -8.88
C ALA A 234 8.79 -25.54 -7.96
N SER A 235 9.11 -24.44 -7.29
CA SER A 235 8.10 -23.58 -6.67
C SER A 235 8.51 -22.13 -6.83
N LEU A 236 7.73 -21.43 -7.64
CA LEU A 236 7.68 -19.98 -7.74
C LEU A 236 7.17 -19.41 -6.42
N GLU A 237 8.03 -18.79 -5.61
CA GLU A 237 7.68 -17.62 -4.80
C GLU A 237 8.96 -16.80 -4.54
N PRO A 238 8.89 -15.48 -4.77
CA PRO A 238 9.25 -14.60 -3.67
C PRO A 238 8.22 -13.47 -3.54
N PHE A 239 7.28 -13.63 -2.62
CA PHE A 239 6.59 -12.51 -2.01
C PHE A 239 7.08 -12.39 -0.57
N LEU A 240 7.48 -11.17 -0.20
CA LEU A 240 7.74 -10.68 1.15
C LEU A 240 9.06 -11.13 1.81
N GLN A 241 10.08 -10.26 1.74
CA GLN A 241 10.72 -9.57 2.89
C GLN A 241 12.00 -8.84 2.41
N PRO A 242 12.30 -7.61 2.89
CA PRO A 242 12.44 -7.29 4.33
C PRO A 242 11.85 -5.93 4.75
N VAL A 243 10.71 -5.93 5.46
CA VAL A 243 10.24 -4.76 6.26
C VAL A 243 9.82 -5.18 7.69
N MET A 244 9.96 -6.46 8.05
CA MET A 244 9.54 -6.95 9.38
C MET A 244 10.35 -6.39 10.55
N GLY A 245 11.57 -5.86 10.33
CA GLY A 245 12.43 -5.32 11.38
C GLY A 245 11.89 -4.06 12.07
N MET A 246 11.17 -3.19 11.37
CA MET A 246 10.64 -1.95 11.96
C MET A 246 9.29 -2.14 12.68
N VAL A 247 8.46 -3.08 12.22
CA VAL A 247 7.11 -3.30 12.76
C VAL A 247 7.14 -3.97 14.14
N LEU A 248 8.16 -4.78 14.43
CA LEU A 248 8.31 -5.44 15.74
C LEU A 248 8.72 -4.46 16.86
N SER A 249 9.39 -3.35 16.54
CA SER A 249 9.81 -2.36 17.53
C SER A 249 8.63 -1.52 18.07
N VAL A 250 7.61 -1.26 17.24
CA VAL A 250 6.39 -0.55 17.68
C VAL A 250 5.45 -1.46 18.48
N ARG A 251 5.49 -2.79 18.25
CA ARG A 251 4.70 -3.79 18.99
C ARG A 251 5.05 -3.85 20.48
N ALA A 252 6.32 -3.72 20.84
CA ALA A 252 6.74 -3.78 22.25
C ALA A 252 6.24 -2.56 23.04
N SER A 253 6.33 -1.36 22.46
CA SER A 253 6.00 -0.12 23.18
C SER A 253 4.49 0.07 23.44
N SER A 254 3.61 -0.44 22.57
CA SER A 254 2.16 -0.28 22.74
C SER A 254 1.49 -1.37 23.58
N ALA A 255 2.03 -2.61 23.58
CA ALA A 255 1.52 -3.69 24.42
C ALA A 255 1.77 -3.42 25.91
N ASP A 256 2.95 -2.90 26.26
CA ASP A 256 3.33 -2.57 27.65
C ASP A 256 2.46 -1.45 28.24
N ILE A 257 2.01 -0.49 27.42
CA ILE A 257 1.13 0.60 27.86
C ILE A 257 -0.29 0.09 28.15
N PHE A 258 -0.77 -0.91 27.41
CA PHE A 258 -2.12 -1.46 27.60
C PHE A 258 -2.19 -2.38 28.82
N GLU A 259 -1.13 -3.16 29.08
CA GLU A 259 -1.07 -4.07 30.24
C GLU A 259 -0.88 -3.31 31.56
N SER A 260 -0.09 -2.23 31.55
CA SER A 260 0.11 -1.34 32.71
C SER A 260 -1.17 -0.59 33.13
N ARG A 261 -2.06 -0.25 32.18
CA ARG A 261 -3.37 0.36 32.48
C ARG A 261 -4.44 -0.62 32.94
N ARG A 262 -4.29 -1.91 32.64
CA ARG A 262 -5.23 -2.95 33.09
C ARG A 262 -5.03 -3.31 34.56
N GLN A 263 -3.79 -3.23 35.05
CA GLN A 263 -3.44 -3.50 36.45
C GLN A 263 -3.88 -2.38 37.39
N THR A 264 -3.79 -1.10 36.96
CA THR A 264 -4.20 0.05 37.79
C THR A 264 -5.71 0.21 37.94
N ALA A 265 -6.52 -0.35 37.02
CA ALA A 265 -7.98 -0.36 37.13
C ALA A 265 -8.55 -1.49 38.01
N SER A 266 -7.71 -2.43 38.46
CA SER A 266 -8.14 -3.58 39.28
C SER A 266 -7.95 -3.38 40.79
N HIS A 267 -7.42 -2.22 41.22
CA HIS A 267 -7.14 -1.88 42.62
C HIS A 267 -7.74 -0.52 43.04
N SER A 268 -8.90 -0.13 42.49
CA SER A 268 -9.67 1.02 42.96
C SER A 268 -11.16 0.70 43.03
#